data_AF-A0A6S7CD80-F1
#
_entry.id   AF-A0A6S7CD80-F1
#
_cell.length_a   1.000
_cell.length_b   1.000
_cell.length_c   1.000
_cell.angle_alpha   90.00
_cell.angle_beta   90.00
_cell.angle_gamma   90.00
#
_symmetry.space_group_name_H-M   'P 1'
#
loop_
_entity.id
_entity.type
_entity.pdbx_description
1 polymer ?
#
loop_
_entity_poly.entity_id
_entity_poly.type
_entity_poly.pdbx_seq_one_letter_code
_entity_poly.pdbx_strand_id
1 'polypeptide(L)'
;MGEVLYADGRRNVVGGYGFPGDEASGAWIGLRASRHVQFVMDGRAEPDDLARDLLFAMAVRTRDDLVRWLCAAMPGRYAALAPTILAHARHPVSRAILKDAGEEIARMIAALDPAGGLPVALCGGVGRRLREYLRAPLRARVKEPRADAMQGALQIALRLAEAGR
;
A
#
# COMPACT_ATOMS: atom_id res chain seq x y z
N MET A 1 3.87 6.48 -0.04
CA MET A 1 5.07 7.36 -0.17
C MET A 1 6.18 6.64 -0.91
N GLY A 2 6.84 7.32 -1.84
CA GLY A 2 8.10 6.88 -2.45
C GLY A 2 9.20 7.89 -2.18
N GLU A 3 10.43 7.41 -2.02
CA GLU A 3 11.62 8.24 -1.81
C GLU A 3 12.74 7.82 -2.77
N VAL A 4 13.59 8.77 -3.14
CA VAL A 4 14.78 8.53 -3.97
C VAL A 4 15.99 9.27 -3.42
N LEU A 5 17.16 8.64 -3.52
CA LEU A 5 18.47 9.24 -3.30
C LEU A 5 19.26 9.14 -4.61
N TYR A 6 19.60 10.28 -5.20
CA TYR A 6 20.38 10.36 -6.44
C TYR A 6 21.88 10.24 -6.17
N ALA A 7 22.66 9.94 -7.21
CA ALA A 7 24.12 9.79 -7.11
C ALA A 7 24.84 11.08 -6.69
N ASP A 8 24.26 12.24 -7.00
CA ASP A 8 24.74 13.57 -6.58
C ASP A 8 24.37 13.92 -5.12
N GLY A 9 23.75 12.99 -4.39
CA GLY A 9 23.36 13.16 -3.00
C GLY A 9 22.00 13.85 -2.79
N ARG A 10 21.34 14.35 -3.85
CA ARG A 10 20.00 14.93 -3.74
C ARG A 10 18.97 13.87 -3.35
N ARG A 11 17.93 14.30 -2.64
CA ARG A 11 16.79 13.46 -2.26
C ARG A 11 15.50 14.06 -2.80
N ASN A 12 14.54 13.20 -3.14
CA ASN A 12 13.19 13.62 -3.46
C ASN A 12 12.16 12.63 -2.90
N VAL A 13 10.95 13.11 -2.70
CA VAL A 13 9.81 12.36 -2.14
C VAL A 13 8.57 12.61 -3.00
N VAL A 14 7.78 11.57 -3.22
CA VAL A 14 6.47 11.66 -3.89
C VAL A 14 5.40 10.92 -3.07
N GLY A 15 4.22 11.51 -2.97
CA GLY A 15 3.12 11.02 -2.14
C GLY A 15 3.44 11.10 -0.64
N GLY A 16 2.71 10.34 0.17
CA GLY A 16 2.90 10.36 1.63
C GLY A 16 2.24 11.54 2.33
N TYR A 17 1.21 12.14 1.71
CA TYR A 17 0.38 13.20 2.33
C TYR A 17 -0.52 12.69 3.45
N GLY A 18 -0.54 11.38 3.69
CA GLY A 18 -1.34 10.73 4.72
C GLY A 18 -2.73 10.32 4.23
N PHE A 19 -3.41 9.53 5.04
CA PHE A 19 -4.76 9.05 4.73
C PHE A 19 -5.77 10.22 4.66
N PRO A 20 -6.69 10.26 3.68
CA PRO A 20 -7.01 9.19 2.72
C PRO A 20 -6.18 9.18 1.43
N GLY A 21 -5.21 10.09 1.26
CA GLY A 21 -4.34 10.20 0.08
C GLY A 21 -3.04 9.40 0.14
N ASP A 22 -2.96 8.33 0.94
CA ASP A 22 -1.75 7.50 1.01
C ASP A 22 -1.86 6.34 0.00
N GLU A 23 -1.63 6.61 -1.29
CA GLU A 23 -1.92 5.66 -2.37
C GLU A 23 -1.09 4.38 -2.27
N ALA A 24 -1.69 3.26 -2.70
CA ALA A 24 -1.14 1.90 -2.61
C ALA A 24 -0.80 1.41 -1.18
N SER A 25 -1.06 2.22 -0.14
CA SER A 25 -0.94 1.80 1.25
C SER A 25 -1.99 0.74 1.63
N GLY A 26 -1.77 0.06 2.75
CA GLY A 26 -2.78 -0.84 3.30
C GLY A 26 -4.10 -0.12 3.60
N ALA A 27 -4.05 1.11 4.13
CA ALA A 27 -5.24 1.88 4.47
C ALA A 27 -6.04 2.26 3.21
N TRP A 28 -5.35 2.64 2.13
CA TRP A 28 -5.97 2.91 0.84
C TRP A 28 -6.62 1.65 0.23
N ILE A 29 -5.95 0.50 0.32
CA ILE A 29 -6.49 -0.80 -0.11
C ILE A 29 -7.77 -1.12 0.67
N GLY A 30 -7.73 -0.98 2.00
CA GLY A 30 -8.88 -1.25 2.86
C GLY A 30 -10.04 -0.29 2.67
N LEU A 31 -9.77 1.00 2.42
CA LEU A 31 -10.81 1.99 2.12
C LEU A 31 -11.57 1.61 0.84
N ARG A 32 -10.86 1.14 -0.19
CA ARG A 32 -11.50 0.67 -1.42
C ARG A 32 -12.25 -0.64 -1.20
N ALA A 33 -11.70 -1.54 -0.37
CA ALA A 33 -12.34 -2.80 0.00
C ALA A 33 -13.68 -2.60 0.72
N SER A 34 -13.78 -1.59 1.61
CA SER A 34 -15.00 -1.33 2.37
C SER A 34 -16.20 -0.95 1.47
N ARG A 35 -15.93 -0.46 0.25
CA ARG A 35 -16.97 -0.16 -0.74
C ARG A 35 -17.66 -1.42 -1.27
N HIS A 36 -16.93 -2.52 -1.42
CA HIS A 36 -17.52 -3.81 -1.80
C HIS A 36 -18.51 -4.29 -0.74
N VAL A 37 -18.12 -4.19 0.54
CA VAL A 37 -19.01 -4.52 1.66
C VAL A 37 -20.28 -3.66 1.63
N GLN A 38 -20.16 -2.35 1.37
CA GLN A 38 -21.32 -1.48 1.23
C GLN A 38 -22.27 -1.96 0.12
N PHE A 39 -21.72 -2.30 -1.05
CA PHE A 39 -22.52 -2.78 -2.19
C PHE A 39 -23.20 -4.11 -1.92
N VAL A 40 -22.55 -5.03 -1.21
CA VAL A 40 -23.18 -6.29 -0.80
C VAL A 40 -24.28 -6.06 0.22
N MET A 41 -24.06 -5.17 1.21
CA MET A 41 -25.06 -4.91 2.25
C MET A 41 -26.28 -4.12 1.76
N ASP A 42 -26.16 -3.36 0.66
CA ASP A 42 -27.27 -2.62 0.07
C ASP A 42 -27.85 -3.25 -1.21
N GLY A 43 -27.39 -4.45 -1.59
CA GLY A 43 -27.93 -5.24 -2.69
C GLY A 43 -27.45 -4.84 -4.09
N ARG A 44 -26.42 -3.99 -4.21
CA ARG A 44 -25.79 -3.64 -5.49
C ARG A 44 -24.73 -4.65 -5.95
N ALA A 45 -24.33 -5.56 -5.08
CA ALA A 45 -23.48 -6.70 -5.39
C ALA A 45 -23.99 -7.95 -4.66
N GLU A 46 -23.77 -9.12 -5.26
CA GLU A 46 -24.14 -10.39 -4.63
C GLU A 46 -23.23 -10.69 -3.42
N PRO A 47 -23.76 -11.31 -2.35
CA PRO A 47 -22.94 -11.82 -1.27
C PRO A 47 -21.91 -12.84 -1.75
N ASP A 48 -20.66 -12.67 -1.31
CA ASP A 48 -19.54 -13.54 -1.68
C ASP A 48 -18.58 -13.78 -0.49
N ASP A 49 -17.61 -14.68 -0.70
CA ASP A 49 -16.62 -15.03 0.32
C ASP A 49 -15.73 -13.83 0.72
N LEU A 50 -15.45 -12.93 -0.22
CA LEU A 50 -14.67 -11.72 0.05
C LEU A 50 -15.41 -10.80 1.03
N ALA A 51 -16.69 -10.52 0.76
CA ALA A 51 -17.52 -9.68 1.60
C ALA A 51 -17.72 -10.30 3.00
N ARG A 52 -17.91 -11.63 3.08
CA ARG A 52 -17.98 -12.33 4.37
C ARG A 52 -16.72 -12.12 5.20
N ASP A 53 -15.54 -12.32 4.60
CA ASP A 53 -14.28 -12.23 5.33
C ASP A 53 -13.92 -10.77 5.69
N LEU A 54 -14.31 -9.80 4.86
CA LEU A 54 -14.21 -8.38 5.18
C LEU A 54 -15.14 -7.99 6.33
N LEU A 55 -16.41 -8.41 6.30
CA LEU A 55 -17.37 -8.18 7.40
C LEU A 55 -16.86 -8.76 8.72
N PHE A 56 -16.29 -9.97 8.68
CA PHE A 56 -15.64 -10.59 9.83
C PHE A 56 -14.47 -9.75 10.35
N ALA A 57 -13.55 -9.31 9.47
CA ALA A 57 -12.42 -8.47 9.85
C ALA A 57 -12.84 -7.10 10.41
N MET A 58 -13.98 -6.58 9.97
CA MET A 58 -14.57 -5.33 10.46
C MET A 58 -15.35 -5.51 11.77
N ALA A 59 -15.67 -6.75 12.16
CA ALA A 59 -16.62 -7.09 13.21
C ALA A 59 -18.01 -6.44 13.00
N VAL A 60 -18.48 -6.44 11.75
CA VAL A 60 -19.75 -5.83 11.31
C VAL A 60 -20.76 -6.91 10.97
N ARG A 61 -22.01 -6.76 11.46
CA ARG A 61 -23.12 -7.68 11.16
C ARG A 61 -24.31 -7.00 10.50
N THR A 62 -24.53 -5.72 10.81
CA THR A 62 -25.67 -4.94 10.33
C THR A 62 -25.22 -3.68 9.59
N ARG A 63 -26.13 -3.06 8.83
CA ARG A 63 -25.87 -1.79 8.14
C ARG A 63 -25.45 -0.69 9.12
N ASP A 64 -26.07 -0.65 10.29
CA ASP A 64 -25.75 0.34 11.33
C ASP A 64 -24.35 0.11 11.93
N ASP A 65 -23.94 -1.16 12.09
CA ASP A 65 -22.56 -1.48 12.47
C ASP A 65 -21.56 -0.98 11.43
N LEU A 66 -21.87 -1.17 10.13
CA LEU A 66 -21.02 -0.71 9.05
C LEU A 66 -20.89 0.81 9.06
N VAL A 67 -21.99 1.55 9.20
CA VAL A 67 -21.97 3.02 9.26
C VAL A 67 -21.13 3.48 10.45
N ARG A 68 -21.33 2.91 11.65
CA ARG A 68 -20.52 3.23 12.83
C ARG A 68 -19.04 2.93 12.60
N TRP A 69 -18.72 1.80 11.98
CA TRP A 69 -17.35 1.43 11.66
C TRP A 69 -16.72 2.45 10.70
N LEU A 70 -17.41 2.80 9.61
CA LEU A 70 -16.90 3.74 8.59
C LEU A 70 -16.65 5.14 9.17
N CYS A 71 -17.55 5.63 10.04
CA CYS A 71 -17.40 6.93 10.69
C CYS A 71 -16.24 6.97 11.70
N ALA A 72 -15.93 5.85 12.36
CA ALA A 72 -14.91 5.78 13.40
C ALA A 72 -13.56 5.22 12.92
N ALA A 73 -13.50 4.64 11.72
CA ALA A 73 -12.32 3.94 11.23
C ALA A 73 -11.18 4.90 10.94
N MET A 74 -10.12 4.78 11.74
CA MET A 74 -8.83 5.42 11.49
C MET A 74 -8.00 4.60 10.48
N PRO A 75 -6.93 5.16 9.89
CA PRO A 75 -6.16 4.51 8.81
C PRO A 75 -5.71 3.09 9.15
N GLY A 76 -5.34 2.82 10.41
CA GLY A 76 -4.96 1.49 10.88
C GLY A 76 -6.06 0.43 10.76
N ARG A 77 -7.34 0.80 10.96
CA ARG A 77 -8.47 -0.12 10.82
C ARG A 77 -8.72 -0.47 9.35
N TYR A 78 -8.57 0.49 8.45
CA TYR A 78 -8.59 0.21 7.02
C TYR A 78 -7.39 -0.66 6.62
N ALA A 79 -6.19 -0.36 7.11
CA ALA A 79 -4.99 -1.14 6.79
C ALA A 79 -5.10 -2.61 7.22
N ALA A 80 -5.82 -2.89 8.31
CA ALA A 80 -6.11 -4.24 8.77
C ALA A 80 -6.96 -5.08 7.78
N LEU A 81 -7.61 -4.46 6.78
CA LEU A 81 -8.35 -5.16 5.73
C LEU A 81 -7.46 -5.61 4.55
N ALA A 82 -6.26 -5.04 4.41
CA ALA A 82 -5.37 -5.37 3.30
C ALA A 82 -4.95 -6.87 3.25
N PRO A 83 -4.69 -7.57 4.37
CA PRO A 83 -4.44 -9.01 4.37
C PRO A 83 -5.60 -9.82 3.74
N THR A 84 -6.85 -9.43 3.99
CA THR A 84 -8.04 -10.09 3.40
C THR A 84 -8.07 -9.90 1.88
N ILE A 85 -7.80 -8.68 1.39
CA ILE A 85 -7.69 -8.42 -0.06
C ILE A 85 -6.59 -9.28 -0.69
N LEU A 86 -5.44 -9.40 -0.02
CA LEU A 86 -4.32 -10.21 -0.50
C LEU A 86 -4.62 -11.72 -0.48
N ALA A 87 -5.35 -12.21 0.52
CA ALA A 87 -5.80 -13.60 0.59
C ALA A 87 -6.79 -13.93 -0.54
N HIS A 88 -7.63 -12.96 -0.90
CA HIS A 88 -8.59 -13.04 -1.99
C HIS A 88 -8.06 -12.47 -3.31
N ALA A 89 -6.75 -12.52 -3.57
CA ALA A 89 -6.10 -11.88 -4.72
C ALA A 89 -6.69 -12.24 -6.11
N ARG A 90 -7.33 -13.41 -6.23
CA ARG A 90 -7.98 -13.87 -7.48
C ARG A 90 -9.39 -13.32 -7.67
N HIS A 91 -10.04 -12.84 -6.60
CA HIS A 91 -11.36 -12.24 -6.67
C HIS A 91 -11.32 -10.98 -7.56
N PRO A 92 -12.29 -10.76 -8.46
CA PRO A 92 -12.25 -9.63 -9.39
C PRO A 92 -12.05 -8.27 -8.72
N VAL A 93 -12.76 -8.02 -7.59
CA VAL A 93 -12.64 -6.79 -6.81
C VAL A 93 -11.23 -6.63 -6.22
N SER A 94 -10.72 -7.64 -5.52
CA SER A 94 -9.39 -7.62 -4.95
C SER A 94 -8.32 -7.43 -6.02
N ARG A 95 -8.43 -8.14 -7.14
CA ARG A 95 -7.50 -8.04 -8.27
C ARG A 95 -7.50 -6.63 -8.86
N ALA A 96 -8.65 -5.98 -8.99
CA ALA A 96 -8.73 -4.60 -9.45
C ALA A 96 -8.04 -3.64 -8.46
N ILE A 97 -8.34 -3.74 -7.16
CA ILE A 97 -7.72 -2.91 -6.12
C ILE A 97 -6.19 -3.06 -6.12
N LEU A 98 -5.69 -4.30 -6.21
CA LEU A 98 -4.25 -4.57 -6.19
C LEU A 98 -3.54 -4.13 -7.48
N LYS A 99 -4.21 -4.23 -8.64
CA LYS A 99 -3.71 -3.66 -9.90
C LYS A 99 -3.59 -2.15 -9.82
N ASP A 100 -4.64 -1.48 -9.35
CA ASP A 100 -4.62 -0.03 -9.19
C ASP A 100 -3.50 0.40 -8.24
N ALA A 101 -3.28 -0.33 -7.14
CA ALA A 101 -2.15 -0.08 -6.23
C ALA A 101 -0.80 -0.21 -6.96
N GLY A 102 -0.64 -1.23 -7.81
CA GLY A 102 0.54 -1.38 -8.66
C GLY A 102 0.74 -0.22 -9.65
N GLU A 103 -0.34 0.35 -10.18
CA GLU A 103 -0.28 1.51 -11.06
C GLU A 103 0.07 2.81 -10.33
N GLU A 104 -0.43 3.00 -9.11
CA GLU A 104 -0.03 4.11 -8.25
C GLU A 104 1.47 4.04 -7.91
N ILE A 105 1.98 2.85 -7.56
CA ILE A 105 3.42 2.64 -7.34
C ILE A 105 4.21 2.97 -8.63
N ALA A 106 3.73 2.54 -9.79
CA ALA A 106 4.38 2.84 -11.06
C ALA A 106 4.44 4.35 -11.34
N ARG A 107 3.37 5.10 -11.04
CA ARG A 107 3.34 6.57 -11.15
C ARG A 107 4.31 7.24 -10.18
N MET A 108 4.39 6.78 -8.93
CA MET A 108 5.37 7.29 -7.97
C MET A 108 6.80 7.07 -8.46
N ILE A 109 7.12 5.87 -8.95
CA ILE A 109 8.45 5.56 -9.49
C ILE A 109 8.77 6.43 -10.71
N ALA A 110 7.82 6.60 -11.63
CA ALA A 110 8.04 7.43 -12.82
C ALA A 110 8.30 8.91 -12.47
N ALA A 111 7.66 9.43 -11.42
CA ALA A 111 7.90 10.79 -10.93
C ALA A 111 9.28 10.95 -10.25
N LEU A 112 9.77 9.89 -9.58
CA LEU A 112 11.06 9.89 -8.88
C LEU A 112 12.25 9.53 -9.77
N ASP A 113 12.04 8.74 -10.81
CA ASP A 113 13.09 8.31 -11.74
C ASP A 113 12.56 8.23 -13.19
N PRO A 114 12.40 9.39 -13.85
CA PRO A 114 11.89 9.47 -15.22
C PRO A 114 12.77 8.76 -16.24
N ALA A 115 14.09 8.70 -16.00
CA ALA A 115 15.06 8.03 -16.86
C ALA A 115 15.02 6.49 -16.71
N GLY A 116 14.45 6.00 -15.61
CA GLY A 116 14.26 4.58 -15.35
C GLY A 116 15.52 3.79 -15.04
N GLY A 117 16.60 4.46 -14.66
CA GLY A 117 17.92 3.87 -14.45
C GLY A 117 18.17 3.36 -13.03
N LEU A 118 17.34 3.75 -12.06
CA LEU A 118 17.58 3.45 -10.64
C LEU A 118 16.98 2.10 -10.22
N PRO A 119 17.66 1.34 -9.34
CA PRO A 119 17.06 0.17 -8.70
C PRO A 119 15.90 0.61 -7.79
N VAL A 120 14.86 -0.21 -7.72
CA VAL A 120 13.67 0.06 -6.88
C VAL A 120 13.62 -0.96 -5.75
N ALA A 121 13.33 -0.51 -4.53
CA ALA A 121 13.04 -1.40 -3.41
C ALA A 121 11.60 -1.17 -2.95
N LEU A 122 10.80 -2.24 -2.87
CA LEU A 122 9.46 -2.18 -2.28
C LEU A 122 9.55 -2.51 -0.80
N CYS A 123 9.27 -1.52 0.04
CA CYS A 123 9.37 -1.65 1.49
C CYS A 123 7.99 -1.91 2.13
N GLY A 124 8.01 -2.47 3.35
CA GLY A 124 6.80 -2.78 4.10
C GLY A 124 6.13 -4.10 3.72
N GLY A 125 5.20 -4.57 4.58
CA GLY A 125 4.50 -5.85 4.39
C GLY A 125 3.63 -5.88 3.13
N VAL A 126 2.85 -4.82 2.91
CA VAL A 126 1.99 -4.67 1.72
C VAL A 126 2.83 -4.47 0.46
N GLY A 127 3.82 -3.55 0.50
CA GLY A 127 4.64 -3.21 -0.66
C GLY A 127 5.33 -4.43 -1.29
N ARG A 128 5.91 -5.32 -0.47
CA ARG A 128 6.54 -6.56 -0.96
C ARG A 128 5.58 -7.47 -1.73
N ARG A 129 4.31 -7.54 -1.31
CA ARG A 129 3.27 -8.35 -1.98
C ARG A 129 2.76 -7.70 -3.26
N LEU A 130 2.84 -6.37 -3.37
CA LEU A 130 2.42 -5.64 -4.57
C LEU A 130 3.39 -5.81 -5.75
N ARG A 131 4.57 -6.42 -5.56
CA ARG A 131 5.54 -6.72 -6.64
C ARG A 131 4.89 -7.44 -7.82
N GLU A 132 3.95 -8.35 -7.58
CA GLU A 132 3.28 -9.13 -8.62
C GLU A 132 2.37 -8.28 -9.51
N TYR A 133 1.90 -7.14 -9.00
CA TYR A 133 0.97 -6.24 -9.66
C TYR A 133 1.68 -5.11 -10.43
N LEU A 134 3.01 -5.06 -10.38
CA LEU A 134 3.80 -4.15 -11.21
C LEU A 134 3.93 -4.64 -12.66
N ARG A 135 3.95 -3.69 -13.59
CA ARG A 135 4.26 -3.96 -15.00
C ARG A 135 5.66 -4.56 -15.14
N ALA A 136 5.85 -5.44 -16.12
CA ALA A 136 7.07 -6.23 -16.28
C ALA A 136 8.39 -5.42 -16.26
N PRO A 137 8.50 -4.25 -16.94
CA PRO A 137 9.73 -3.45 -16.92
C PRO A 137 10.10 -2.94 -15.53
N LEU A 138 9.10 -2.48 -14.75
CA LEU A 138 9.31 -2.03 -13.38
C LEU A 138 9.61 -3.20 -12.45
N ARG A 139 8.91 -4.31 -12.60
CA ARG A 139 9.12 -5.53 -11.80
C ARG A 139 10.55 -6.07 -11.91
N ALA A 140 11.19 -5.92 -13.07
CA ALA A 140 12.58 -6.33 -13.29
C ALA A 140 13.61 -5.45 -12.54
N ARG A 141 13.24 -4.19 -12.26
CA ARG A 141 14.06 -3.23 -11.50
C ARG A 141 13.92 -3.38 -9.98
N VAL A 142 12.91 -4.11 -9.52
CA VAL A 142 12.71 -4.37 -8.09
C VAL A 142 13.83 -5.26 -7.57
N LYS A 143 14.52 -4.79 -6.53
CA LYS A 143 15.55 -5.49 -5.76
C LYS A 143 15.06 -5.66 -4.32
N GLU A 144 15.54 -6.71 -3.66
CA GLU A 144 15.31 -6.88 -2.24
C GLU A 144 16.00 -5.73 -1.47
N PRO A 145 15.32 -5.12 -0.47
CA PRO A 145 15.95 -4.15 0.40
C PRO A 145 17.18 -4.76 1.07
N ARG A 146 18.32 -4.06 1.04
CA ARG A 146 19.57 -4.55 1.64
C ARG A 146 19.54 -4.56 3.17
N ALA A 147 18.71 -3.71 3.75
CA ALA A 147 18.61 -3.46 5.18
C ALA A 147 17.20 -2.96 5.50
N ASP A 148 16.80 -3.04 6.77
CA ASP A 148 15.57 -2.41 7.24
C ASP A 148 15.77 -0.92 7.59
N ALA A 149 14.68 -0.26 7.98
CA ALA A 149 14.71 1.15 8.33
C ALA A 149 15.57 1.45 9.58
N MET A 150 15.65 0.51 10.53
CA MET A 150 16.43 0.68 11.76
C MET A 150 17.93 0.65 11.45
N GLN A 151 18.36 -0.31 10.63
CA GLN A 151 19.74 -0.38 10.14
C GLN A 151 20.10 0.84 9.30
N GLY A 152 19.17 1.33 8.47
CA GLY A 152 19.33 2.59 7.73
C GLY A 152 19.56 3.79 8.67
N ALA A 153 18.76 3.90 9.74
CA ALA A 153 18.92 4.96 10.74
C ALA A 153 20.28 4.89 11.45
N LEU A 154 20.74 3.68 11.80
CA LEU A 154 22.06 3.48 12.41
C LEU A 154 23.19 3.95 11.48
N GLN A 155 23.13 3.61 10.20
CA GLN A 155 24.14 4.07 9.22
C GLN A 155 24.17 5.59 9.08
N ILE A 156 23.01 6.26 9.15
CA ILE A 156 22.95 7.72 9.15
C ILE A 156 23.61 8.29 10.41
N ALA A 157 23.29 7.76 11.59
CA ALA A 157 23.87 8.21 12.85
C ALA A 157 25.39 8.06 12.88
N LEU A 158 25.92 6.93 12.39
CA LEU A 158 27.36 6.70 12.30
C LEU A 158 28.07 7.70 11.39
N ARG A 159 27.52 7.99 10.20
CA ARG A 159 28.08 8.99 9.27
C ARG A 159 28.08 10.40 9.86
N LEU A 160 27.04 10.77 10.60
CA LEU A 160 26.97 12.08 11.27
C LEU A 160 28.01 12.19 12.40
N ALA A 161 28.26 11.12 13.16
CA ALA A 161 29.29 11.07 14.19
C ALA A 161 30.72 11.07 13.64
N GLU A 162 30.92 10.61 12.40
CA GLU A 162 32.19 10.71 11.68
C GLU A 162 32.43 12.09 11.08
N ALA A 163 31.40 12.74 10.53
CA ALA A 163 31.50 14.08 9.93
C ALA A 163 31.59 15.22 10.95
N GLY A 164 31.23 14.97 12.21
CA GLY A 164 31.39 15.92 13.32
C GLY A 164 32.73 15.82 14.07
N ARG A 165 33.64 14.95 13.62
CA ARG A 165 35.03 14.83 14.10
C ARG A 165 35.98 15.50 13.12
#